data_AF-A0A955RUC1-F1
#
_entry.id   AF-A0A955RUC1-F1
#
_cell.length_a   1.000
_cell.length_b   1.000
_cell.length_c   1.000
_cell.angle_alpha   90.00
_cell.angle_beta   90.00
_cell.angle_gamma   90.00
#
_symmetry.space_group_name_H-M   'P 1'
#
loop_
_entity.id
_entity.type
_entity.pdbx_description
1 polymer ?
#
loop_
_entity_poly.entity_id
_entity_poly.type
_entity_poly.pdbx_seq_one_letter_code
_entity_poly.pdbx_strand_id
1 'polypeptide(L)' 'MFDVYLFENGNLQSLLTAGTGLANLQESDGISHWQGKNIKVSCRPKTPVQYDGEILGKHSVEIRVVPKAVQILSVNS' A
#
# COMPACT_ATOMS: atom_id res chain seq x y z
N MET A 1 0.66 11.47 4.72
CA MET A 1 -0.52 10.98 3.97
C MET A 1 -0.15 9.60 3.46
N PHE A 2 -1.08 8.66 3.38
CA PHE A 2 -0.80 7.35 2.81
C PHE A 2 -1.14 7.34 1.32
N ASP A 3 -0.30 6.70 0.52
CA ASP A 3 -0.58 6.31 -0.84
C ASP A 3 -1.13 4.87 -0.85
N VAL A 4 -2.28 4.68 -1.48
CA VAL A 4 -2.98 3.40 -1.55
C VAL A 4 -3.01 2.95 -2.99
N TYR A 5 -2.43 1.78 -3.25
CA TYR A 5 -2.44 1.14 -4.56
C TYR A 5 -3.31 -0.11 -4.51
N LEU A 6 -4.27 -0.23 -5.42
CA LEU A 6 -5.04 -1.44 -5.66
C LEU A 6 -4.68 -1.98 -7.04
N PHE A 7 -4.22 -3.23 -7.06
CA PHE A 7 -3.98 -3.97 -8.29
C PHE A 7 -5.25 -4.77 -8.59
N GLU A 8 -5.93 -4.41 -9.68
CA GLU A 8 -7.11 -5.13 -10.15
C GLU A 8 -6.67 -6.38 -10.93
N ASN A 9 -7.35 -7.51 -10.72
CA ASN A 9 -6.97 -8.80 -11.30
C ASN A 9 -6.95 -8.74 -12.85
N GLY A 10 -5.75 -8.63 -13.40
CA GLY A 10 -5.37 -9.20 -14.68
C GLY A 10 -4.35 -10.30 -14.42
N ASN A 11 -4.15 -11.21 -15.35
CA ASN A 11 -3.16 -12.29 -15.27
C ASN A 11 -1.75 -11.84 -14.77
N LEU A 12 -0.84 -12.81 -14.53
CA LEU A 12 0.52 -12.51 -14.07
C LEU A 12 1.28 -11.49 -14.95
N GLN A 13 1.00 -11.44 -16.26
CA GLN A 13 1.59 -10.44 -17.16
C GLN A 13 1.11 -9.03 -16.78
N SER A 14 -0.18 -8.83 -16.55
CA SER A 14 -0.74 -7.55 -16.09
C SER A 14 -0.11 -7.10 -14.77
N LEU A 15 0.09 -8.02 -13.82
CA LEU A 15 0.76 -7.69 -12.55
C LEU A 15 2.23 -7.30 -12.74
N LEU A 16 2.96 -7.97 -13.64
CA LEU A 16 4.33 -7.62 -13.98
C LEU A 16 4.42 -6.23 -14.63
N THR A 17 3.56 -5.96 -15.62
CA THR A 17 3.46 -4.64 -16.27
C THR A 17 3.15 -3.56 -15.24
N ALA A 18 2.17 -3.80 -14.37
CA ALA A 18 1.83 -2.92 -13.26
C ALA A 18 3.03 -2.62 -12.33
N GLY A 19 3.78 -3.65 -11.94
CA GLY A 19 4.99 -3.50 -11.14
C GLY A 19 6.05 -2.63 -11.82
N THR A 20 6.26 -2.81 -13.14
CA THR A 20 7.21 -2.00 -13.91
C THR A 20 6.75 -0.54 -14.09
N GLY A 21 5.45 -0.31 -14.25
CA GLY A 21 4.88 1.04 -14.35
C GLY A 21 5.12 1.86 -13.08
N LEU A 22 4.89 1.25 -11.91
CA LEU A 22 5.16 1.89 -10.61
C LEU A 22 6.64 2.24 -10.42
N ALA A 23 7.56 1.35 -10.79
CA ALA A 23 9.00 1.62 -10.70
C ALA A 23 9.43 2.81 -11.58
N ASN A 24 8.73 3.00 -12.70
CA ASN A 24 8.98 4.08 -13.66
C ASN A 24 8.06 5.29 -13.48
N LEU A 25 7.25 5.34 -12.41
CA LEU A 25 6.27 6.40 -12.13
C LEU A 25 5.31 6.69 -13.31
N GLN A 26 4.98 5.67 -14.10
CA GLN A 26 4.01 5.77 -15.20
C GLN A 26 2.64 5.26 -14.75
N GLU A 27 1.58 5.89 -15.26
CA GLU A 27 0.23 5.33 -15.14
C GLU A 27 0.20 3.96 -15.81
N SER A 28 -0.19 2.95 -15.04
CA SER A 28 -0.35 1.59 -15.54
C SER A 28 -1.81 1.21 -15.48
N ASP A 29 -2.30 0.67 -16.60
CA ASP A 29 -3.58 -0.02 -16.62
C ASP A 29 -3.61 -1.12 -15.54
N GLY A 30 -4.75 -1.26 -14.87
CA GLY A 30 -4.96 -2.26 -13.82
C GLY A 30 -4.44 -1.86 -12.42
N ILE A 31 -3.96 -0.62 -12.24
CA ILE A 31 -3.65 -0.08 -10.91
C ILE A 31 -4.52 1.14 -10.64
N SER A 32 -5.26 1.09 -9.55
CA SER A 32 -5.93 2.27 -8.99
C SER A 32 -5.07 2.87 -7.86
N HIS A 33 -4.90 4.19 -7.86
CA HIS A 33 -4.16 4.93 -6.83
C HIS A 33 -5.07 5.96 -6.13
N TRP A 34 -5.01 5.98 -4.80
CA TRP A 34 -5.67 6.99 -3.98
C TRP A 34 -4.75 7.49 -2.87
N GLN A 35 -5.07 8.67 -2.36
CA GLN A 35 -4.38 9.24 -1.21
C GLN A 35 -5.34 9.45 -0.05
N GLY A 36 -4.94 9.04 1.16
CA GLY A 36 -5.81 9.05 2.33
C GLY A 36 -5.07 9.26 3.65
N LYS A 37 -5.80 9.73 4.67
CA LYS A 37 -5.30 9.84 6.05
C LYS A 37 -5.91 8.79 6.99
N ASN A 38 -7.06 8.23 6.63
CA ASN A 38 -7.75 7.18 7.35
C ASN A 38 -8.22 6.15 6.33
N ILE A 39 -7.72 4.91 6.44
CA ILE A 39 -7.97 3.86 5.47
C ILE A 39 -8.42 2.62 6.24
N LYS A 40 -9.52 2.02 5.77
CA LYS A 40 -10.03 0.76 6.29
C LYS A 40 -10.05 -0.27 5.16
N VAL A 41 -9.36 -1.39 5.39
CA VAL A 41 -9.31 -2.52 4.45
C VAL A 41 -9.98 -3.72 5.09
N SER A 42 -10.93 -4.30 4.38
CA SER A 42 -11.60 -5.53 4.80
C SER A 42 -11.81 -6.45 3.60
N CYS A 43 -11.55 -7.73 3.79
CA CYS A 43 -11.68 -8.76 2.77
C CYS A 43 -12.43 -9.99 3.31
N ARG A 44 -13.04 -10.75 2.40
CA ARG A 44 -13.66 -12.04 2.68
C ARG A 44 -13.19 -13.04 1.61
N PRO A 45 -12.52 -14.15 1.97
CA PRO A 45 -12.10 -14.53 3.32
C PRO A 45 -11.05 -13.57 3.89
N LYS A 46 -10.85 -13.59 5.21
CA LYS A 46 -9.79 -12.78 5.85
C LYS A 46 -8.42 -13.23 5.34
N THR A 47 -7.63 -12.30 4.82
CA THR A 47 -6.29 -12.54 4.29
C THR A 47 -5.21 -12.11 5.29
N PRO A 48 -4.00 -12.68 5.22
CA PRO A 48 -2.86 -12.20 6.00
C PRO A 48 -2.55 -10.73 5.71
N VAL A 49 -2.10 -10.02 6.73
CA VAL A 49 -1.63 -8.63 6.64
C VAL A 49 -0.13 -8.63 6.94
N GLN A 50 0.65 -8.01 6.06
CA GLN A 50 2.07 -7.77 6.27
C GLN A 50 2.32 -6.29 6.58
N TYR A 51 3.15 -6.01 7.59
CA TYR A 51 3.49 -4.67 8.04
C TYR A 51 4.97 -4.64 8.46
N ASP A 52 5.76 -3.72 7.91
CA ASP A 52 7.21 -3.58 8.17
C ASP A 52 8.00 -4.91 8.11
N GLY A 53 7.59 -5.82 7.23
CA GLY A 53 8.22 -7.13 7.03
C GLY A 53 7.62 -8.28 7.86
N GLU A 54 6.79 -7.99 8.86
CA GLU A 54 6.17 -8.99 9.74
C GLU A 54 4.71 -9.30 9.35
N ILE A 55 4.25 -10.52 9.66
CA ILE A 55 2.85 -10.93 9.48
C ILE A 55 2.09 -10.69 10.78
N LEU A 56 1.11 -9.78 10.77
CA LEU A 56 0.31 -9.43 11.95
C LEU A 56 -0.87 -10.38 12.20
N GLY A 57 -1.24 -11.19 11.20
CA GLY A 57 -2.34 -12.15 11.27
C GLY A 57 -3.39 -11.95 10.17
N LYS A 58 -4.56 -12.58 10.31
CA LYS A 58 -5.68 -12.52 9.35
C LYS A 58 -6.85 -11.71 9.91
N HIS A 59 -6.90 -10.42 9.61
CA HIS A 59 -7.93 -9.52 10.10
C HIS A 59 -8.16 -8.34 9.15
N SER A 60 -9.28 -7.64 9.31
CA SER A 60 -9.44 -6.31 8.72
C SER A 60 -8.48 -5.34 9.40
N VAL A 61 -8.08 -4.30 8.68
CA VAL A 61 -7.12 -3.31 9.18
C VAL A 61 -7.72 -1.92 9.03
N GLU A 62 -7.50 -1.09 10.04
CA GLU A 62 -7.73 0.34 9.97
C GLU A 62 -6.41 1.05 10.28
N ILE A 63 -5.94 1.90 9.35
CA ILE A 63 -4.70 2.67 9.49
C ILE A 63 -5.00 4.16 9.44
N ARG A 64 -4.28 4.93 10.26
CA ARG A 64 -4.42 6.38 10.33
C ARG A 64 -3.06 7.06 10.37
N VAL A 65 -2.94 8.17 9.66
CA VAL A 65 -1.73 9.01 9.72
C VAL A 65 -1.76 9.82 11.01
N VAL A 66 -0.77 9.59 11.88
CA VAL A 66 -0.54 10.43 13.05
C VAL A 66 0.56 11.45 12.70
N PRO A 67 0.21 12.72 12.47
CA PRO A 67 1.19 13.73 12.09
C PRO A 67 2.17 13.96 13.23
N LYS A 68 3.47 14.04 12.91
CA LYS A 68 4.55 14.29 13.89
C LYS A 68 4.59 13.27 15.04
N ALA A 69 4.22 12.00 14.77
CA ALA A 69 4.19 10.94 15.78
C ALA A 69 5.59 10.63 16.37
N VAL A 70 6.64 10.80 15.58
CA VAL A 70 8.02 10.49 15.97
C VAL A 70 8.92 11.65 15.56
N GLN A 71 9.87 12.01 16.44
CA GLN A 71 10.95 12.93 16.13
C GLN A 71 12.14 12.16 15.58
N ILE A 72 12.55 12.45 14.35
CA ILE A 72 13.70 11.82 13.71
C ILE A 72 14.90 12.75 13.82
N LEU A 73 16.04 12.24 14.28
CA LEU A 73 17.32 12.94 14.18
C LEU A 73 17.84 12.76 12.75
N SER A 74 17.78 13.82 11.94
CA SER A 74 18.33 13.83 10.59
C SER A 74 19.67 14.57 10.60
N VAL A 75 20.74 13.92 10.15
CA VAL A 75 22.01 14.58 9.89
C VAL A 75 21.91 15.16 8.47
N ASN A 76 21.92 16.48 8.33
CA ASN A 76 21.94 17.12 7.02
C ASN A 76 23.20 16.62 6.27
N SER A 77 22.99 15.88 5.18
CA SER A 77 24.02 15.43 4.25
C SER A 77 24.00 16.30 3.01
#